data_AF-A0AAN6PN25-F1
#
_entry.id   AF-A0AAN6PN25-F1
#
_cell.length_a   1.000
_cell.length_b   1.000
_cell.length_c   1.000
_cell.angle_alpha   90.00
_cell.angle_beta   90.00
_cell.angle_gamma   90.00
#
_symmetry.space_group_name_H-M   'P 1'
#
loop_
_entity.id
_entity.type
_entity.pdbx_description
1 polymer ?
#
loop_
_entity_poly.entity_id
_entity_poly.type
_entity_poly.pdbx_seq_one_letter_code
_entity_poly.pdbx_strand_id
1 'polypeptide(L)'
;MAQKQENWKWCSKCACIFFGGDAVCRANNGVHDLSGSAMYTISFQSGAPGQDKWKWCKKCQVLSYTGNTIGACQAGGQHDVSSSGDYHLPSSGGGQKPWRWCHKCQGLAWQPAACTAGGNHDFAGSGEYHVCMDGEPRAQAAIGQDGWRWCKNCQLLCFDGKTSCAAGGAHISAGSGNYEISFAQQQANAQSGWKWCNKCYGLAFSQSASDGVCPRGGTHGFESSGNYAVLVNVAPAGGQQDKWAWCSHCQQMWYSGNGAGRCPGVPNGGHSKDGSGAYVLQFA
;
A
#
# COMPACT_ATOMS: atom_id res chain seq x y z
N MET A 1 13.31 11.53 7.54
CA MET A 1 12.19 10.74 6.98
C MET A 1 12.78 9.59 6.18
N ALA A 2 12.31 8.35 6.39
CA ALA A 2 12.81 7.19 5.66
C ALA A 2 12.47 7.31 4.16
N GLN A 3 13.47 7.14 3.30
CA GLN A 3 13.26 7.11 1.86
C GLN A 3 12.63 5.77 1.45
N LYS A 4 11.73 5.82 0.47
CA LYS A 4 10.94 4.67 0.02
C LYS A 4 11.13 4.51 -1.47
N GLN A 5 11.31 3.28 -1.93
CA GLN A 5 11.38 2.99 -3.36
C GLN A 5 10.12 2.24 -3.78
N GLU A 6 9.41 2.81 -4.74
CA GLU A 6 8.20 2.29 -5.36
C GLU A 6 8.57 1.48 -6.63
N ASN A 7 7.61 0.84 -7.29
CA ASN A 7 7.79 -0.04 -8.47
C ASN A 7 8.36 -1.44 -8.18
N TRP A 8 8.28 -1.91 -6.94
CA TRP A 8 8.47 -3.34 -6.66
C TRP A 8 7.23 -4.12 -7.10
N LYS A 9 7.47 -5.29 -7.69
CA LYS A 9 6.49 -6.18 -8.29
C LYS A 9 6.74 -7.61 -7.86
N TRP A 10 5.71 -8.43 -7.94
CA TRP A 10 5.76 -9.86 -7.72
C TRP A 10 5.39 -10.59 -9.01
N CYS A 11 5.93 -11.78 -9.20
CA CYS A 11 5.56 -12.62 -10.33
C CYS A 11 5.12 -14.00 -9.85
N SER A 12 3.95 -14.44 -10.29
CA SER A 12 3.36 -15.74 -9.94
C SER A 12 4.26 -16.91 -10.31
N LYS A 13 4.99 -16.79 -11.43
CA LYS A 13 5.81 -17.86 -11.97
C LYS A 13 7.10 -18.11 -11.19
N CYS A 14 7.81 -17.05 -10.76
CA CYS A 14 9.06 -17.18 -10.00
C CYS A 14 8.90 -16.96 -8.49
N ALA A 15 7.73 -16.48 -8.08
CA ALA A 15 7.36 -16.12 -6.72
C ALA A 15 8.20 -15.03 -6.05
N CYS A 16 9.21 -14.48 -6.74
CA CYS A 16 10.12 -13.48 -6.18
C CYS A 16 9.55 -12.06 -6.29
N ILE A 17 9.94 -11.20 -5.35
CA ILE A 17 9.83 -9.76 -5.52
C ILE A 17 10.96 -9.24 -6.41
N PHE A 18 10.66 -8.28 -7.28
CA PHE A 18 11.62 -7.67 -8.18
C PHE A 18 11.25 -6.21 -8.46
N PHE A 19 12.26 -5.40 -8.78
CA PHE A 19 12.07 -4.03 -9.21
C PHE A 19 11.64 -4.00 -10.69
N GLY A 20 10.52 -3.34 -11.00
CA GLY A 20 9.97 -3.27 -12.35
C GLY A 20 10.90 -2.57 -13.34
N GLY A 21 10.80 -2.94 -14.62
CA GLY A 21 11.68 -2.49 -15.70
C GLY A 21 12.06 -3.66 -16.61
N ASP A 22 13.34 -3.75 -17.00
CA ASP A 22 13.87 -4.77 -17.93
C ASP A 22 14.19 -6.12 -17.25
N ALA A 23 13.55 -6.43 -16.11
CA ALA A 23 13.75 -7.68 -15.39
C ALA A 23 13.19 -8.87 -16.21
N VAL A 24 13.99 -9.94 -16.33
CA VAL A 24 13.57 -11.18 -17.00
C VAL A 24 13.09 -12.20 -15.97
N CYS A 25 11.97 -12.86 -16.26
CA CYS A 25 11.37 -13.86 -15.39
C CYS A 25 12.07 -15.21 -15.50
N ARG A 26 12.56 -15.69 -14.36
CA ARG A 26 13.25 -16.98 -14.24
C ARG A 26 12.43 -18.19 -14.72
N ALA A 27 11.14 -18.26 -14.40
CA ALA A 27 10.38 -19.50 -14.60
C ALA A 27 10.40 -20.00 -16.04
N ASN A 28 10.66 -19.10 -16.99
CA ASN A 28 10.73 -19.39 -18.41
C ASN A 28 11.77 -18.55 -19.19
N ASN A 29 12.70 -17.87 -18.50
CA ASN A 29 13.61 -16.87 -19.10
C ASN A 29 12.88 -15.83 -19.98
N GLY A 30 11.66 -15.46 -19.59
CA GLY A 30 10.74 -14.67 -20.39
C GLY A 30 10.10 -13.52 -19.61
N VAL A 31 8.89 -13.12 -19.98
CA VAL A 31 8.20 -11.99 -19.33
C VAL A 31 7.58 -12.41 -18.00
N HIS A 32 7.70 -11.53 -16.99
CA HIS A 32 7.03 -11.69 -15.70
C HIS A 32 5.51 -11.67 -15.86
N ASP A 33 4.83 -12.58 -15.17
CA ASP A 33 3.38 -12.53 -15.03
C ASP A 33 3.01 -11.66 -13.82
N LEU A 34 2.43 -10.50 -14.11
CA LEU A 34 2.04 -9.50 -13.14
C LEU A 34 0.55 -9.55 -12.77
N SER A 35 -0.22 -10.53 -13.28
CA SER A 35 -1.68 -10.59 -13.13
C SER A 35 -2.18 -10.64 -11.68
N GLY A 36 -1.34 -11.08 -10.73
CA GLY A 36 -1.60 -11.06 -9.29
C GLY A 36 -0.67 -10.15 -8.49
N SER A 37 0.15 -9.33 -9.14
CA SER A 37 1.09 -8.43 -8.46
C SER A 37 0.37 -7.19 -7.94
N ALA A 38 0.51 -6.92 -6.64
CA ALA A 38 0.33 -5.56 -6.14
C ALA A 38 1.49 -4.66 -6.61
N MET A 39 1.36 -3.36 -6.38
CA MET A 39 2.52 -2.49 -6.25
C MET A 39 3.08 -2.68 -4.84
N TYR A 40 4.37 -2.93 -4.71
CA TYR A 40 5.02 -3.06 -3.41
C TYR A 40 5.95 -1.87 -3.20
N THR A 41 6.06 -1.47 -1.93
CA THR A 41 6.97 -0.43 -1.49
C THR A 41 7.85 -0.99 -0.40
N ILE A 42 9.17 -0.78 -0.53
CA ILE A 42 10.15 -1.24 0.45
C ILE A 42 10.93 -0.03 0.95
N SER A 43 11.00 0.09 2.28
CA SER A 43 11.76 1.15 2.94
C SER A 43 13.25 0.92 2.72
N PHE A 44 14.00 1.97 2.41
CA PHE A 44 15.46 1.91 2.35
C PHE A 44 16.05 3.09 3.12
N GLN A 45 16.92 2.82 4.11
CA GLN A 45 17.79 3.77 4.85
C GLN A 45 18.13 3.28 6.26
N SER A 46 19.29 3.74 6.76
CA SER A 46 19.72 3.55 8.15
C SER A 46 18.64 4.01 9.15
N GLY A 47 18.23 3.10 10.04
CA GLY A 47 17.26 3.35 11.10
C GLY A 47 15.79 3.06 10.74
N ALA A 48 15.48 2.58 9.53
CA ALA A 48 14.14 2.05 9.23
C ALA A 48 13.89 0.76 10.04
N PRO A 49 12.68 0.54 10.59
CA PRO A 49 12.38 -0.68 11.34
C PRO A 49 12.27 -1.89 10.42
N GLY A 50 12.55 -3.06 10.99
CA GLY A 50 12.60 -4.33 10.26
C GLY A 50 14.01 -4.85 10.11
N GLN A 51 14.13 -6.07 9.57
CA GLN A 51 15.41 -6.68 9.28
C GLN A 51 16.12 -5.90 8.17
N ASP A 52 17.34 -5.48 8.44
CA ASP A 52 18.23 -4.78 7.53
C ASP A 52 18.97 -5.75 6.58
N LYS A 53 19.96 -5.27 5.81
CA LYS A 53 20.77 -6.09 4.88
C LYS A 53 19.98 -6.73 3.74
N TRP A 54 18.84 -6.17 3.37
CA TRP A 54 18.20 -6.49 2.09
C TRP A 54 18.72 -5.55 1.03
N LYS A 55 19.12 -6.10 -0.12
CA LYS A 55 19.75 -5.36 -1.21
C LYS A 55 19.09 -5.69 -2.54
N TRP A 56 18.92 -4.68 -3.37
CA TRP A 56 18.54 -4.81 -4.77
C TRP A 56 19.73 -5.29 -5.60
N CYS A 57 19.50 -6.27 -6.46
CA CYS A 57 20.51 -6.77 -7.39
C CYS A 57 20.40 -6.08 -8.75
N LYS A 58 21.39 -5.30 -9.17
CA LYS A 58 21.33 -4.57 -10.46
C LYS A 58 21.34 -5.45 -11.70
N LYS A 59 21.87 -6.67 -11.58
CA LYS A 59 21.89 -7.62 -12.69
C LYS A 59 20.52 -8.18 -13.00
N CYS A 60 19.65 -8.26 -12.00
CA CYS A 60 18.46 -9.09 -12.12
C CYS A 60 17.23 -8.57 -11.38
N GLN A 61 17.35 -7.39 -10.79
CA GLN A 61 16.30 -6.59 -10.19
C GLN A 61 15.63 -7.19 -8.94
N VAL A 62 15.99 -8.39 -8.49
CA VAL A 62 15.40 -9.01 -7.29
C VAL A 62 15.95 -8.40 -6.00
N LEU A 63 15.15 -8.46 -4.95
CA LEU A 63 15.61 -8.19 -3.60
C LEU A 63 16.26 -9.44 -3.00
N SER A 64 17.50 -9.32 -2.54
CA SER A 64 18.31 -10.38 -1.94
C SER A 64 18.80 -9.98 -0.57
N TYR A 65 18.73 -10.89 0.38
CA TYR A 65 19.36 -10.74 1.69
C TYR A 65 20.88 -10.90 1.55
N THR A 66 21.63 -10.05 2.24
CA THR A 66 23.11 -10.04 2.25
C THR A 66 23.67 -10.09 3.67
N GLY A 67 22.86 -10.48 4.66
CA GLY A 67 23.34 -10.76 6.01
C GLY A 67 24.12 -12.07 6.15
N ASN A 68 24.14 -12.88 5.10
CA ASN A 68 24.92 -14.11 4.96
C ASN A 68 25.80 -14.04 3.70
N THR A 69 26.11 -15.19 3.08
CA THR A 69 26.72 -15.24 1.75
C THR A 69 25.80 -14.63 0.69
N ILE A 70 26.38 -13.97 -0.32
CA ILE A 70 25.59 -13.44 -1.44
C ILE A 70 25.09 -14.63 -2.28
N GLY A 71 23.76 -14.70 -2.46
CA GLY A 71 23.11 -15.78 -3.17
C GLY A 71 23.37 -15.79 -4.68
N ALA A 72 23.06 -16.93 -5.29
CA ALA A 72 23.15 -17.08 -6.75
C ALA A 72 22.22 -16.11 -7.49
N CYS A 73 22.69 -15.57 -8.61
CA CYS A 73 21.97 -14.64 -9.46
C CYS A 73 21.44 -15.34 -10.71
N GLN A 74 20.25 -14.93 -11.15
CA GLN A 74 19.67 -15.43 -12.41
C GLN A 74 20.45 -14.98 -13.65
N ALA A 75 21.17 -13.86 -13.60
CA ALA A 75 22.07 -13.41 -14.66
C ALA A 75 23.43 -14.17 -14.67
N GLY A 76 23.58 -15.21 -13.83
CA GLY A 76 24.82 -15.94 -13.63
C GLY A 76 25.68 -15.38 -12.49
N GLY A 77 26.44 -16.26 -11.85
CA GLY A 77 27.28 -15.93 -10.69
C GLY A 77 26.45 -15.54 -9.45
N GLN A 78 26.99 -14.63 -8.64
CA GLN A 78 26.33 -14.08 -7.46
C GLN A 78 25.60 -12.77 -7.75
N HIS A 79 24.62 -12.42 -6.89
CA HIS A 79 23.92 -11.13 -6.98
C HIS A 79 24.90 -9.95 -6.94
N ASP A 80 24.64 -8.96 -7.78
CA ASP A 80 25.43 -7.74 -7.79
C ASP A 80 24.66 -6.62 -7.11
N VAL A 81 25.02 -6.41 -5.84
CA VAL A 81 24.38 -5.46 -4.92
C VAL A 81 25.19 -4.17 -4.75
N SER A 82 26.24 -3.99 -5.55
CA SER A 82 27.22 -2.89 -5.41
C SER A 82 26.61 -1.48 -5.52
N SER A 83 25.44 -1.37 -6.16
CA SER A 83 24.73 -0.10 -6.36
C SER A 83 23.44 -0.01 -5.55
N SER A 84 23.28 -0.86 -4.53
CA SER A 84 22.06 -0.94 -3.73
C SER A 84 22.15 -0.13 -2.44
N GLY A 85 21.06 0.59 -2.13
CA GLY A 85 20.77 1.03 -0.75
C GLY A 85 20.50 -0.17 0.18
N ASP A 86 20.33 0.09 1.48
CA ASP A 86 19.91 -0.93 2.44
C ASP A 86 18.40 -0.88 2.66
N TYR A 87 17.73 -1.96 2.27
CA TYR A 87 16.29 -2.11 2.40
C TYR A 87 15.97 -2.83 3.71
N HIS A 88 14.82 -2.51 4.28
CA HIS A 88 14.39 -3.03 5.57
C HIS A 88 13.04 -3.74 5.43
N LEU A 89 12.97 -5.00 5.87
CA LEU A 89 11.75 -5.80 5.85
C LEU A 89 11.20 -6.02 7.26
N PRO A 90 10.00 -5.51 7.56
CA PRO A 90 9.37 -5.77 8.85
C PRO A 90 8.90 -7.22 8.97
N SER A 91 8.94 -7.75 10.19
CA SER A 91 8.42 -9.08 10.57
C SER A 91 7.10 -9.00 11.33
N SER A 92 6.53 -7.80 11.46
CA SER A 92 5.28 -7.51 12.16
C SER A 92 4.61 -6.28 11.56
N GLY A 93 3.32 -6.08 11.84
CA GLY A 93 2.49 -5.02 11.26
C GLY A 93 1.62 -5.50 10.10
N GLY A 94 1.02 -4.60 9.32
CA GLY A 94 0.32 -4.96 8.09
C GLY A 94 1.27 -5.05 6.89
N GLY A 95 0.71 -5.33 5.72
CA GLY A 95 1.46 -5.70 4.52
C GLY A 95 1.08 -7.10 4.05
N GLN A 96 1.44 -7.44 2.81
CA GLN A 96 1.27 -8.80 2.32
C GLN A 96 2.21 -9.73 3.08
N LYS A 97 1.70 -10.91 3.38
CA LYS A 97 2.41 -12.03 4.01
C LYS A 97 1.91 -13.35 3.39
N PRO A 98 2.64 -14.47 3.51
CA PRO A 98 3.88 -14.67 4.26
C PRO A 98 5.11 -14.61 3.35
N TRP A 99 5.78 -13.46 3.23
CA TRP A 99 7.04 -13.42 2.48
C TRP A 99 8.14 -14.13 3.25
N ARG A 100 8.97 -14.89 2.54
CA ARG A 100 10.02 -15.72 3.11
C ARG A 100 11.34 -15.50 2.38
N TRP A 101 12.40 -15.53 3.16
CA TRP A 101 13.77 -15.62 2.66
C TRP A 101 14.04 -17.05 2.18
N CYS A 102 14.66 -17.17 1.01
CA CYS A 102 15.10 -18.46 0.50
C CYS A 102 16.58 -18.71 0.84
N HIS A 103 16.87 -19.77 1.59
CA HIS A 103 18.23 -20.16 2.00
C HIS A 103 19.17 -20.41 0.81
N LYS A 104 18.63 -20.88 -0.32
CA LYS A 104 19.44 -21.24 -1.49
C LYS A 104 19.82 -20.04 -2.35
N CYS A 105 18.87 -19.14 -2.63
CA CYS A 105 19.11 -17.99 -3.52
C CYS A 105 19.28 -16.65 -2.80
N GLN A 106 19.03 -16.63 -1.49
CA GLN A 106 18.96 -15.45 -0.63
C GLN A 106 17.86 -14.44 -1.02
N GLY A 107 17.02 -14.76 -2.01
CA GLY A 107 15.94 -13.90 -2.48
C GLY A 107 14.70 -13.95 -1.58
N LEU A 108 13.91 -12.88 -1.65
CA LEU A 108 12.60 -12.80 -1.02
C LEU A 108 11.52 -13.37 -1.96
N ALA A 109 10.77 -14.36 -1.50
CA ALA A 109 9.69 -15.00 -2.25
C ALA A 109 8.43 -15.20 -1.41
N TRP A 110 7.26 -15.17 -2.05
CA TRP A 110 5.97 -15.27 -1.37
C TRP A 110 5.39 -16.69 -1.31
N GLN A 111 5.81 -17.56 -2.24
CA GLN A 111 5.29 -18.94 -2.34
C GLN A 111 6.35 -19.90 -2.88
N PRO A 112 6.18 -21.22 -2.70
CA PRO A 112 7.03 -22.21 -3.36
C PRO A 112 7.02 -22.04 -4.88
N ALA A 113 8.20 -21.93 -5.48
CA ALA A 113 8.42 -21.89 -6.92
C ALA A 113 9.85 -22.31 -7.24
N ALA A 114 10.18 -22.45 -8.53
CA ALA A 114 11.53 -22.79 -8.97
C ALA A 114 12.57 -21.74 -8.53
N CYS A 115 13.68 -22.21 -7.97
CA CYS A 115 14.74 -21.40 -7.38
C CYS A 115 15.96 -21.24 -8.29
N THR A 116 16.76 -20.17 -8.07
CA THR A 116 17.99 -19.95 -8.84
C THR A 116 19.15 -20.86 -8.57
N ALA A 117 19.16 -21.46 -7.40
CA ALA A 117 20.14 -22.46 -7.02
C ALA A 117 19.60 -23.89 -7.27
N GLY A 118 18.66 -24.05 -8.21
CA GLY A 118 18.05 -25.33 -8.56
C GLY A 118 16.92 -25.77 -7.62
N GLY A 119 16.08 -26.70 -8.06
CA GLY A 119 14.90 -27.15 -7.30
C GLY A 119 13.93 -26.01 -6.95
N ASN A 120 13.18 -26.17 -5.86
CA ASN A 120 12.27 -25.13 -5.35
C ASN A 120 12.97 -24.20 -4.35
N HIS A 121 12.35 -23.05 -4.08
CA HIS A 121 12.76 -22.18 -2.98
C HIS A 121 12.74 -22.93 -1.66
N ASP A 122 13.77 -22.71 -0.86
CA ASP A 122 13.96 -23.35 0.44
C ASP A 122 13.80 -22.29 1.52
N PHE A 123 12.70 -22.37 2.28
CA PHE A 123 12.39 -21.41 3.33
C PHE A 123 12.85 -21.86 4.72
N ALA A 124 13.69 -22.89 4.81
CA ALA A 124 14.27 -23.35 6.07
C ALA A 124 15.01 -22.21 6.78
N GLY A 125 14.71 -22.01 8.07
CA GLY A 125 15.29 -20.92 8.87
C GLY A 125 14.73 -19.52 8.58
N SER A 126 13.80 -19.35 7.65
CA SER A 126 13.14 -18.06 7.42
C SER A 126 12.03 -17.81 8.43
N GLY A 127 12.10 -16.67 9.12
CA GLY A 127 10.91 -16.02 9.70
C GLY A 127 9.93 -15.54 8.61
N GLU A 128 8.81 -14.97 9.03
CA GLU A 128 7.86 -14.30 8.15
C GLU A 128 8.22 -12.82 7.99
N TYR A 129 8.17 -12.32 6.77
CA TYR A 129 8.30 -10.91 6.45
C TYR A 129 6.98 -10.39 5.90
N HIS A 130 6.72 -9.12 6.19
CA HIS A 130 5.59 -8.38 5.67
C HIS A 130 6.13 -7.38 4.65
N VAL A 131 5.74 -7.54 3.39
CA VAL A 131 6.07 -6.53 2.37
C VAL A 131 4.89 -5.62 2.25
N CYS A 132 5.14 -4.32 2.43
CA CYS A 132 4.10 -3.32 2.24
C CYS A 132 3.64 -3.41 0.78
N MET A 133 2.39 -3.81 0.59
CA MET A 133 1.66 -3.45 -0.62
C MET A 133 1.32 -1.99 -0.50
N ASP A 134 1.35 -1.27 -1.62
CA ASP A 134 0.66 0.00 -1.69
C ASP A 134 -0.80 -0.26 -1.29
N GLY A 135 -1.23 0.40 -0.21
CA GLY A 135 -2.56 0.23 0.39
C GLY A 135 -2.72 -0.76 1.55
N GLU A 136 -1.66 -1.26 2.21
CA GLU A 136 -1.75 -2.04 3.47
C GLU A 136 -1.26 -1.25 4.72
N PRO A 137 -1.78 -1.55 5.94
CA PRO A 137 -1.44 -0.82 7.16
C PRO A 137 0.03 -1.00 7.58
N ARG A 138 0.85 0.04 7.52
CA ARG A 138 2.14 0.03 8.20
C ARG A 138 1.86 0.14 9.70
N ALA A 139 2.24 -0.86 10.49
CA ALA A 139 2.28 -0.67 11.94
C ALA A 139 3.50 0.18 12.29
N GLN A 140 3.38 1.49 12.09
CA GLN A 140 4.22 2.45 12.78
C GLN A 140 3.35 3.07 13.88
N ALA A 141 3.40 2.45 15.06
CA ALA A 141 2.90 3.05 16.27
C ALA A 141 3.68 4.35 16.54
N ALA A 142 3.14 5.48 16.07
CA ALA A 142 3.18 6.80 16.74
C ALA A 142 2.65 7.95 15.86
N ILE A 143 2.67 7.86 14.52
CA ILE A 143 2.37 9.00 13.65
C ILE A 143 1.72 8.48 12.35
N GLY A 144 0.38 8.47 12.32
CA GLY A 144 -0.50 8.19 11.16
C GLY A 144 -0.24 7.00 10.21
N GLN A 145 -1.19 6.80 9.29
CA GLN A 145 -1.14 5.83 8.21
C GLN A 145 -1.09 6.55 6.88
N ASP A 146 -0.04 6.33 6.09
CA ASP A 146 0.14 6.85 4.74
C ASP A 146 -0.38 5.89 3.65
N GLY A 147 -0.25 6.26 2.37
CA GLY A 147 -0.69 5.46 1.22
C GLY A 147 -2.13 5.72 0.78
N TRP A 148 -2.76 6.72 1.37
CA TRP A 148 -4.05 7.23 0.93
C TRP A 148 -3.85 8.10 -0.30
N ARG A 149 -4.71 7.91 -1.31
CA ARG A 149 -4.70 8.64 -2.57
C ARG A 149 -6.10 9.14 -2.89
N TRP A 150 -6.13 10.31 -3.50
CA TRP A 150 -7.30 10.81 -4.20
C TRP A 150 -7.45 10.07 -5.54
N CYS A 151 -8.66 9.64 -5.86
CA CYS A 151 -8.99 9.10 -7.18
C CYS A 151 -9.77 10.12 -8.01
N LYS A 152 -9.20 10.60 -9.12
CA LYS A 152 -9.86 11.62 -9.97
C LYS A 152 -11.18 11.18 -10.61
N ASN A 153 -11.43 9.88 -10.76
CA ASN A 153 -12.63 9.38 -11.42
C ASN A 153 -13.85 9.33 -10.48
N CYS A 154 -13.63 9.09 -9.19
CA CYS A 154 -14.72 9.02 -8.19
C CYS A 154 -14.61 10.08 -7.09
N GLN A 155 -13.53 10.86 -7.07
CA GLN A 155 -13.18 11.86 -6.06
C GLN A 155 -12.93 11.30 -4.65
N LEU A 156 -13.04 9.99 -4.45
CA LEU A 156 -12.89 9.35 -3.13
C LEU A 156 -11.43 9.33 -2.67
N LEU A 157 -11.22 9.41 -1.35
CA LEU A 157 -9.97 9.03 -0.70
C LEU A 157 -9.93 7.51 -0.55
N CYS A 158 -8.98 6.89 -1.22
CA CYS A 158 -8.85 5.44 -1.30
C CYS A 158 -7.40 5.06 -1.12
N PHE A 159 -7.15 3.87 -0.61
CA PHE A 159 -5.80 3.33 -0.63
C PHE A 159 -5.35 3.06 -2.06
N ASP A 160 -4.10 3.42 -2.35
CA ASP A 160 -3.47 3.19 -3.65
C ASP A 160 -3.42 1.69 -3.99
N GLY A 161 -3.43 1.34 -5.27
CA GLY A 161 -3.19 -0.04 -5.73
C GLY A 161 -4.31 -1.07 -5.52
N LYS A 162 -5.48 -0.70 -4.99
CA LYS A 162 -6.65 -1.60 -4.84
C LYS A 162 -7.83 -1.18 -5.72
N THR A 163 -8.56 -2.16 -6.24
CA THR A 163 -9.50 -2.01 -7.36
C THR A 163 -10.95 -2.04 -6.88
N SER A 164 -11.62 -0.88 -6.77
CA SER A 164 -13.09 -0.72 -6.89
C SER A 164 -13.49 0.76 -6.87
N CYS A 165 -13.24 1.44 -7.99
CA CYS A 165 -13.70 2.79 -8.19
C CYS A 165 -15.23 2.82 -8.35
N ALA A 166 -15.92 3.78 -7.71
CA ALA A 166 -17.35 3.99 -7.91
C ALA A 166 -17.71 4.35 -9.37
N ALA A 167 -16.75 4.83 -10.15
CA ALA A 167 -16.85 5.06 -11.59
C ALA A 167 -16.60 3.79 -12.45
N GLY A 168 -16.36 2.64 -11.81
CA GLY A 168 -15.93 1.42 -12.47
C GLY A 168 -14.40 1.34 -12.61
N GLY A 169 -13.87 0.12 -12.63
CA GLY A 169 -12.44 -0.14 -12.76
C GLY A 169 -11.62 0.16 -11.50
N ALA A 170 -10.30 0.38 -11.68
CA ALA A 170 -9.37 0.68 -10.60
C ALA A 170 -9.41 2.16 -10.17
N HIS A 171 -8.99 2.46 -8.94
CA HIS A 171 -8.70 3.85 -8.56
C HIS A 171 -7.50 4.36 -9.38
N ILE A 172 -7.56 5.62 -9.83
CA ILE A 172 -6.47 6.28 -10.55
C ILE A 172 -5.85 7.33 -9.63
N SER A 173 -4.63 7.08 -9.16
CA SER A 173 -3.85 7.97 -8.30
C SER A 173 -3.02 9.01 -9.07
N ALA A 174 -3.06 9.00 -10.41
CA ALA A 174 -2.38 9.99 -11.24
C ALA A 174 -2.89 11.42 -10.93
N GLY A 175 -1.99 12.29 -10.47
CA GLY A 175 -2.32 13.65 -10.03
C GLY A 175 -2.69 13.78 -8.54
N SER A 176 -2.64 12.69 -7.78
CA SER A 176 -2.83 12.69 -6.32
C SER A 176 -1.52 12.91 -5.58
N GLY A 177 -1.57 13.62 -4.45
CA GLY A 177 -0.54 13.51 -3.41
C GLY A 177 -0.60 12.15 -2.70
N ASN A 178 0.35 11.89 -1.80
CA ASN A 178 0.24 10.82 -0.80
C ASN A 178 -0.27 11.45 0.50
N TYR A 179 -1.37 10.94 1.04
CA TYR A 179 -1.95 11.48 2.28
C TYR A 179 -1.67 10.55 3.45
N GLU A 180 -1.47 11.15 4.62
CA GLU A 180 -1.35 10.48 5.91
C GLU A 180 -2.59 10.78 6.77
N ILE A 181 -3.15 9.74 7.39
CA ILE A 181 -4.27 9.88 8.33
C ILE A 181 -3.86 9.34 9.69
N SER A 182 -3.97 10.19 10.70
CA SER A 182 -3.62 9.83 12.08
C SER A 182 -4.54 8.74 12.62
N PHE A 183 -3.98 7.80 13.39
CA PHE A 183 -4.80 6.95 14.26
C PHE A 183 -5.47 7.81 15.33
N ALA A 184 -6.65 7.39 15.79
CA ALA A 184 -7.39 8.09 16.82
C ALA A 184 -6.59 8.14 18.12
N GLN A 185 -6.00 9.30 18.38
CA GLN A 185 -5.44 9.75 19.65
C GLN A 185 -6.15 11.06 20.04
N GLN A 186 -5.99 11.54 21.28
CA GLN A 186 -6.55 12.83 21.70
C GLN A 186 -5.84 13.98 20.96
N GLN A 187 -6.24 14.26 19.73
CA GLN A 187 -5.82 15.43 18.96
C GLN A 187 -6.97 16.43 18.95
N ALA A 188 -6.66 17.69 19.32
CA ALA A 188 -7.65 18.76 19.27
C ALA A 188 -8.17 18.94 17.83
N ASN A 189 -9.49 19.12 17.70
CA ASN A 189 -10.17 19.34 16.41
C ASN A 189 -10.01 18.19 15.40
N ALA A 190 -9.77 16.96 15.86
CA ALA A 190 -9.80 15.76 15.03
C ALA A 190 -11.08 14.96 15.28
N GLN A 191 -11.84 14.66 14.23
CA GLN A 191 -12.97 13.75 14.31
C GLN A 191 -12.47 12.31 14.24
N SER A 192 -12.69 11.54 15.30
CA SER A 192 -12.47 10.08 15.30
C SER A 192 -13.67 9.33 14.71
N GLY A 193 -13.54 8.02 14.48
CA GLY A 193 -14.62 7.19 13.93
C GLY A 193 -14.48 6.91 12.45
N TRP A 194 -13.38 7.33 11.84
CA TRP A 194 -13.03 6.97 10.47
C TRP A 194 -12.43 5.58 10.45
N LYS A 195 -12.84 4.77 9.47
CA LYS A 195 -12.36 3.40 9.28
C LYS A 195 -12.14 3.15 7.81
N TRP A 196 -11.16 2.30 7.51
CA TRP A 196 -10.98 1.84 6.14
C TRP A 196 -11.91 0.65 5.91
N CYS A 197 -12.48 0.59 4.71
CA CYS A 197 -13.39 -0.49 4.34
C CYS A 197 -12.61 -1.64 3.68
N ASN A 198 -12.69 -2.85 4.20
CA ASN A 198 -12.00 -4.03 3.66
C ASN A 198 -12.49 -4.51 2.28
N LYS A 199 -13.65 -4.02 1.84
CA LYS A 199 -14.23 -4.33 0.52
C LYS A 199 -13.72 -3.37 -0.55
N CYS A 200 -13.87 -2.06 -0.31
CA CYS A 200 -13.60 -1.02 -1.30
C CYS A 200 -12.30 -0.25 -1.08
N TYR A 201 -11.63 -0.44 0.06
CA TYR A 201 -10.38 0.22 0.41
C TYR A 201 -10.48 1.76 0.49
N GLY A 202 -11.70 2.29 0.58
CA GLY A 202 -11.98 3.71 0.85
C GLY A 202 -12.04 3.99 2.34
N LEU A 203 -11.75 5.23 2.72
CA LEU A 203 -12.01 5.73 4.07
C LEU A 203 -13.50 6.05 4.20
N ALA A 204 -14.16 5.45 5.18
CA ALA A 204 -15.55 5.73 5.50
C ALA A 204 -15.76 6.04 6.97
N PHE A 205 -16.74 6.88 7.25
CA PHE A 205 -17.13 7.22 8.61
C PHE A 205 -18.04 6.13 9.17
N SER A 206 -17.64 5.55 10.30
CA SER A 206 -18.28 4.36 10.89
C SER A 206 -19.23 4.67 12.06
N GLN A 207 -19.39 5.95 12.41
CA GLN A 207 -20.27 6.38 13.52
C GLN A 207 -21.58 7.01 13.02
N SER A 208 -21.93 6.80 11.75
CA SER A 208 -23.23 7.19 11.21
C SER A 208 -24.32 6.17 11.57
N ALA A 209 -25.59 6.57 11.44
CA ALA A 209 -26.73 5.67 11.64
C ALA A 209 -26.79 4.50 10.63
N SER A 210 -26.06 4.61 9.52
CA SER A 210 -25.84 3.53 8.58
C SER A 210 -24.39 3.51 8.12
N ASP A 211 -23.89 2.33 7.75
CA ASP A 211 -22.54 2.13 7.21
C ASP A 211 -22.41 2.58 5.74
N GLY A 212 -23.43 3.19 5.14
CA GLY A 212 -23.38 3.73 3.78
C GLY A 212 -23.31 2.69 2.66
N VAL A 213 -23.61 3.11 1.42
CA VAL A 213 -23.51 2.23 0.26
C VAL A 213 -22.03 2.05 -0.14
N CYS A 214 -21.59 0.79 -0.20
CA CYS A 214 -20.25 0.44 -0.63
C CYS A 214 -20.17 0.33 -2.16
N PRO A 215 -19.11 0.86 -2.82
CA PRO A 215 -18.87 0.65 -4.25
C PRO A 215 -18.80 -0.81 -4.69
N ARG A 216 -18.52 -1.74 -3.77
CA ARG A 216 -18.52 -3.19 -4.01
C ARG A 216 -19.88 -3.87 -3.78
N GLY A 217 -20.92 -3.09 -3.49
CA GLY A 217 -22.25 -3.58 -3.13
C GLY A 217 -22.41 -3.77 -1.61
N GLY A 218 -23.66 -3.68 -1.16
CA GLY A 218 -24.00 -3.72 0.27
C GLY A 218 -23.46 -2.51 1.03
N THR A 219 -23.26 -2.67 2.35
CA THR A 219 -22.68 -1.65 3.23
C THR A 219 -21.16 -1.77 3.36
N HIS A 220 -20.47 -0.79 3.96
CA HIS A 220 -19.04 -0.93 4.25
C HIS A 220 -18.76 -2.06 5.26
N GLY A 221 -17.55 -2.62 5.22
CA GLY A 221 -17.07 -3.64 6.17
C GLY A 221 -15.79 -3.14 6.80
N PHE A 222 -15.75 -3.16 8.12
CA PHE A 222 -14.66 -2.52 8.87
C PHE A 222 -13.81 -3.54 9.65
N GLU A 223 -13.90 -4.81 9.29
CA GLU A 223 -13.11 -5.86 9.90
C GLU A 223 -11.62 -5.51 9.76
N SER A 224 -10.89 -5.61 10.87
CA SER A 224 -9.45 -5.29 10.93
C SER A 224 -9.09 -3.81 10.67
N SER A 225 -10.05 -2.89 10.69
CA SER A 225 -9.75 -1.46 10.64
C SER A 225 -9.42 -0.89 12.01
N GLY A 226 -8.26 -0.21 12.08
CA GLY A 226 -8.00 0.76 13.14
C GLY A 226 -9.03 1.89 13.14
N ASN A 227 -9.06 2.67 14.22
CA ASN A 227 -9.84 3.91 14.28
C ASN A 227 -8.92 5.06 13.87
N TYR A 228 -9.31 5.82 12.85
CA TYR A 228 -8.58 7.00 12.39
C TYR A 228 -9.25 8.27 12.90
N ALA A 229 -8.47 9.34 12.97
CA ALA A 229 -8.95 10.68 13.23
C ALA A 229 -8.52 11.63 12.11
N VAL A 230 -9.46 12.44 11.64
CA VAL A 230 -9.25 13.42 10.57
C VAL A 230 -9.51 14.81 11.13
N LEU A 231 -8.60 15.75 10.86
CA LEU A 231 -8.78 17.16 11.24
C LEU A 231 -10.03 17.73 10.57
N VAL A 232 -10.85 18.42 11.37
CA VAL A 232 -12.14 18.96 10.93
C VAL A 232 -12.33 20.39 11.41
N ASN A 233 -12.87 21.25 10.55
CA ASN A 233 -13.19 22.65 10.81
C ASN A 233 -11.99 23.47 11.30
N VAL A 234 -10.81 23.19 10.76
CA VAL A 234 -9.57 23.92 11.02
C VAL A 234 -9.02 24.50 9.71
N ALA A 235 -8.30 25.61 9.80
CA ALA A 235 -7.55 26.14 8.67
C ALA A 235 -6.37 25.20 8.35
N PRO A 236 -6.07 24.92 7.07
CA PRO A 236 -4.95 24.06 6.70
C PRO A 236 -3.61 24.73 7.05
N ALA A 237 -2.71 23.96 7.67
CA ALA A 237 -1.32 24.35 7.87
C ALA A 237 -0.44 23.95 6.67
N GLY A 238 0.85 24.31 6.71
CA GLY A 238 1.81 23.91 5.69
C GLY A 238 1.87 22.38 5.53
N GLY A 239 1.82 21.89 4.29
CA GLY A 239 1.79 20.45 4.01
C GLY A 239 0.42 19.80 4.18
N GLN A 240 -0.66 20.56 4.34
CA GLN A 240 -2.02 20.05 4.42
C GLN A 240 -2.85 20.47 3.20
N GLN A 241 -3.83 19.64 2.85
CA GLN A 241 -4.81 19.92 1.82
C GLN A 241 -6.20 20.03 2.43
N ASP A 242 -6.90 21.10 2.07
CA ASP A 242 -8.29 21.37 2.43
C ASP A 242 -9.27 20.79 1.37
N LYS A 243 -10.54 21.18 1.46
CA LYS A 243 -11.62 20.76 0.56
C LYS A 243 -11.94 19.26 0.60
N TRP A 244 -11.57 18.55 1.66
CA TRP A 244 -12.06 17.21 1.93
C TRP A 244 -13.42 17.28 2.62
N ALA A 245 -14.31 16.39 2.21
CA ALA A 245 -15.69 16.33 2.69
C ALA A 245 -16.10 14.88 2.97
N TRP A 246 -17.04 14.71 3.88
CA TRP A 246 -17.77 13.48 4.09
C TRP A 246 -19.03 13.49 3.21
N CYS A 247 -19.42 12.34 2.69
CA CYS A 247 -20.68 12.18 1.96
C CYS A 247 -21.68 11.35 2.76
N SER A 248 -22.87 11.89 3.01
CA SER A 248 -23.94 11.23 3.77
C SER A 248 -24.56 10.00 3.07
N HIS A 249 -24.45 9.89 1.75
CA HIS A 249 -25.03 8.76 1.01
C HIS A 249 -24.13 7.51 1.04
N CYS A 250 -22.81 7.69 0.93
CA CYS A 250 -21.86 6.58 0.87
C CYS A 250 -20.96 6.49 2.10
N GLN A 251 -21.02 7.46 3.01
CA GLN A 251 -20.19 7.58 4.21
C GLN A 251 -18.69 7.81 3.94
N GLN A 252 -18.27 7.97 2.69
CA GLN A 252 -16.86 8.04 2.34
C GLN A 252 -16.31 9.47 2.36
N MET A 253 -15.02 9.56 2.66
CA MET A 253 -14.24 10.77 2.48
C MET A 253 -13.99 11.02 0.99
N TRP A 254 -14.24 12.24 0.54
CA TRP A 254 -14.07 12.63 -0.86
C TRP A 254 -13.49 14.05 -1.00
N TYR A 255 -12.73 14.25 -2.06
CA TYR A 255 -12.15 15.54 -2.39
C TYR A 255 -13.15 16.38 -3.17
N SER A 256 -13.58 17.48 -2.56
CA SER A 256 -14.62 18.35 -3.11
C SER A 256 -14.11 19.52 -3.93
N GLY A 257 -12.79 19.61 -4.11
CA GLY A 257 -12.15 20.65 -4.91
C GLY A 257 -12.14 20.39 -6.42
N ASN A 258 -12.63 19.23 -6.89
CA ASN A 258 -12.63 18.88 -8.31
C ASN A 258 -13.98 18.26 -8.76
N GLY A 259 -15.07 18.98 -8.48
CA GLY A 259 -16.43 18.55 -8.78
C GLY A 259 -16.94 17.44 -7.84
N ALA A 260 -18.21 17.08 -7.96
CA ALA A 260 -18.87 16.15 -7.03
C ALA A 260 -18.47 14.68 -7.22
N GLY A 261 -17.76 14.32 -8.30
CA GLY A 261 -17.38 12.94 -8.57
C GLY A 261 -18.56 11.99 -8.77
N ARG A 262 -18.30 10.68 -8.68
CA ARG A 262 -19.34 9.65 -8.72
C ARG A 262 -19.52 9.04 -7.34
N CYS A 263 -20.76 9.08 -6.85
CA CYS A 263 -21.10 8.52 -5.55
C CYS A 263 -21.78 7.15 -5.70
N PRO A 264 -21.36 6.11 -4.96
CA PRO A 264 -22.00 4.80 -5.01
C PRO A 264 -23.42 4.83 -4.39
N GLY A 265 -23.73 5.80 -3.54
CA GLY A 265 -25.05 5.96 -2.91
C GLY A 265 -26.09 6.68 -3.77
N VAL A 266 -25.68 7.31 -4.88
CA VAL A 266 -26.58 7.97 -5.85
C VAL A 266 -26.12 7.64 -7.28
N PRO A 267 -26.67 6.59 -7.92
CA PRO A 267 -26.18 6.05 -9.20
C PRO A 267 -26.03 7.06 -10.35
N ASN A 268 -26.85 8.12 -10.35
CA ASN A 268 -26.83 9.19 -11.35
C ASN A 268 -26.45 10.56 -10.75
N GLY A 269 -25.78 10.57 -9.60
CA GLY A 269 -25.41 11.77 -8.86
C GLY A 269 -23.97 11.75 -8.36
N GLY A 270 -23.56 12.88 -7.79
CA GLY A 270 -22.26 13.05 -7.15
C GLY A 270 -22.34 12.99 -5.63
N HIS A 271 -21.20 13.16 -4.98
CA HIS A 271 -21.14 13.24 -3.53
C HIS A 271 -21.82 14.52 -3.02
N SER A 272 -22.52 14.40 -1.90
CA SER A 272 -23.10 15.52 -1.16
C SER A 272 -22.16 15.98 -0.03
N LYS A 273 -22.21 17.28 0.31
CA LYS A 273 -21.59 17.85 1.52
C LYS A 273 -22.61 18.11 2.64
N ASP A 274 -23.86 17.70 2.47
CA ASP A 274 -24.91 17.97 3.45
C ASP A 274 -24.57 17.33 4.79
N GLY A 275 -24.44 18.16 5.84
CA GLY A 275 -24.02 17.72 7.17
C GLY A 275 -22.52 17.42 7.31
N SER A 276 -21.72 17.62 6.27
CA SER A 276 -20.26 17.43 6.32
C SER A 276 -19.57 18.56 7.08
N GLY A 277 -18.57 18.22 7.89
CA GLY A 277 -17.53 19.17 8.29
C GLY A 277 -16.60 19.53 7.12
N ALA A 278 -15.74 20.53 7.31
CA ALA A 278 -14.64 20.84 6.41
C ALA A 278 -13.38 20.09 6.87
N TYR A 279 -12.98 19.03 6.15
CA TYR A 279 -11.87 18.19 6.54
C TYR A 279 -10.56 18.63 5.90
N VAL A 280 -9.46 18.35 6.59
CA VAL A 280 -8.10 18.65 6.16
C VAL A 280 -7.26 17.38 6.29
N LEU A 281 -6.51 17.05 5.23
CA LEU A 281 -5.61 15.90 5.19
C LEU A 281 -4.15 16.36 5.09
N GLN A 282 -3.27 15.65 5.78
CA GLN A 282 -1.82 15.88 5.76
C GLN A 282 -1.21 15.15 4.56
N PHE A 283 -0.28 15.78 3.85
CA PHE A 283 0.60 15.07 2.91
C PHE A 283 1.69 14.32 3.70
N ALA A 284 1.97 13.09 3.27
CA ALA A 284 3.03 12.22 3.82
C ALA A 284 4.42 12.60 3.29
#